data_AF-W1Q4W6-F1
#
_entry.id   AF-W1Q4W6-F1
#
_cell.length_a   1.000
_cell.length_b   1.000
_cell.length_c   1.000
_cell.angle_alpha   90.00
_cell.angle_beta   90.00
_cell.angle_gamma   90.00
#
_symmetry.space_group_name_H-M   'P 1'
#
loop_
_entity.id
_entity.type
_entity.pdbx_description
1 polymer ?
#
loop_
_entity_poly.entity_id
_entity_poly.type
_entity_poly.pdbx_seq_one_letter_code
_entity_poly.pdbx_strand_id
1 'polypeptide(L)'
;MKKLNANQIKYLLAALMVLDHLPHVPGLVPPVWEAIFHAVTRCVAAGFAYLAVEGFLHTRNLRRYQVRLWGAAATMAAGNWLLNSLLAERGVHISNNIFLTLALGVSVLALAFPRQSLTTQAKRLRWAGAGLLFLVGLLLTEGGMVVLPFILITYCCRQRQGLRNLLYLGLALILFTLSYSTYDSWQETLTMLLYNSDWLFISVLPILALYNGQRGKQSAFHRYFFYVFYPLHLWLLALVAAGLAK
;
A
#
# COMPACT_ATOMS: atom_id res chain seq x y z
N MET A 1 24.88 5.62 -3.17
CA MET A 1 24.99 4.71 -4.34
C MET A 1 23.65 4.02 -4.55
N LYS A 2 23.03 4.14 -5.73
CA LYS A 2 21.81 3.40 -6.08
C LYS A 2 22.20 1.97 -6.46
N LYS A 3 21.67 0.95 -5.79
CA LYS A 3 22.12 -0.45 -5.92
C LYS A 3 21.03 -1.43 -6.33
N LEU A 4 19.77 -1.15 -5.99
CA LEU A 4 18.69 -2.13 -6.11
C LEU A 4 17.76 -1.83 -7.30
N ASN A 5 17.40 -2.86 -8.06
CA ASN A 5 16.38 -2.77 -9.10
C ASN A 5 14.97 -3.00 -8.55
N ALA A 6 13.94 -2.77 -9.36
CA ALA A 6 12.54 -2.82 -8.94
C ALA A 6 12.12 -4.20 -8.41
N ASN A 7 12.67 -5.30 -8.95
CA ASN A 7 12.38 -6.63 -8.43
C ASN A 7 12.96 -6.81 -7.03
N GLN A 8 14.20 -6.36 -6.79
CA GLN A 8 14.84 -6.43 -5.47
C GLN A 8 14.12 -5.57 -4.44
N ILE A 9 13.70 -4.36 -4.82
CA ILE A 9 12.87 -3.51 -3.96
C ILE A 9 11.56 -4.22 -3.61
N LYS A 10 10.86 -4.83 -4.58
CA LYS A 10 9.64 -5.61 -4.30
C LYS A 10 9.88 -6.72 -3.29
N TYR A 11 11.00 -7.44 -3.40
CA TYR A 11 11.32 -8.53 -2.48
C TYR A 11 11.63 -8.04 -1.08
N LEU A 12 12.38 -6.94 -0.96
CA LEU A 12 12.63 -6.29 0.32
C LEU A 12 11.30 -5.85 0.97
N LEU A 13 10.45 -5.16 0.21
CA LEU A 13 9.15 -4.71 0.71
C LEU A 13 8.23 -5.88 1.08
N ALA A 14 8.24 -6.96 0.30
CA ALA A 14 7.47 -8.18 0.59
C ALA A 14 7.98 -8.90 1.85
N ALA A 15 9.29 -8.92 2.09
CA ALA A 15 9.85 -9.47 3.33
C ALA A 15 9.45 -8.63 4.55
N LEU A 16 9.54 -7.29 4.45
CA LEU A 16 9.08 -6.38 5.50
C LEU A 16 7.57 -6.52 5.76
N MET A 17 6.78 -6.70 4.71
CA MET A 17 5.32 -6.90 4.82
C MET A 17 4.95 -8.09 5.70
N VAL A 18 5.74 -9.16 5.70
CA VAL A 18 5.46 -10.32 6.56
C VAL A 18 5.55 -9.92 8.02
N LEU A 19 6.55 -9.12 8.41
CA LEU A 19 6.71 -8.66 9.79
C LEU A 19 5.49 -7.90 10.30
N ASP A 20 4.89 -7.08 9.43
CA ASP A 20 3.69 -6.29 9.75
C ASP A 20 2.47 -7.14 10.06
N HIS A 21 2.38 -8.32 9.44
CA HIS A 21 1.22 -9.20 9.54
C HIS A 21 1.43 -10.37 10.49
N LEU A 22 2.63 -10.60 11.03
CA LEU A 22 2.85 -11.59 12.09
C LEU A 22 1.89 -11.41 13.28
N PRO A 23 1.59 -10.18 13.75
CA PRO A 23 0.61 -9.96 14.82
C PRO A 23 -0.82 -10.40 14.49
N HIS A 24 -1.17 -10.66 13.22
CA HIS A 24 -2.47 -11.24 12.87
C HIS A 24 -2.67 -12.66 13.44
N VAL A 25 -1.60 -13.32 13.88
CA VAL A 25 -1.67 -14.58 14.63
C VAL A 25 -1.65 -14.24 16.12
N PRO A 26 -2.79 -14.39 16.85
CA PRO A 26 -2.88 -13.98 18.24
C PRO A 26 -1.82 -14.66 19.11
N GLY A 27 -1.10 -13.87 19.91
CA GLY A 27 -0.07 -14.37 20.84
C GLY A 27 1.26 -14.76 20.19
N LEU A 28 1.42 -14.64 18.87
CA LEU A 28 2.69 -14.95 18.19
C LEU A 28 3.78 -13.91 18.47
N VAL A 29 3.40 -12.65 18.60
CA VAL A 29 4.31 -11.51 18.77
C VAL A 29 3.94 -10.74 20.04
N PRO A 30 4.89 -10.44 20.94
CA PRO A 30 4.59 -9.62 22.12
C PRO A 30 4.18 -8.19 21.74
N PRO A 31 3.33 -7.50 22.53
CA PRO A 31 2.78 -6.18 22.17
C PRO A 31 3.81 -5.10 21.80
N VAL A 32 4.95 -5.08 22.50
CA VAL A 32 6.04 -4.13 22.20
C VAL A 32 6.62 -4.38 20.81
N TRP A 33 6.78 -5.64 20.41
CA TRP A 33 7.29 -6.01 19.09
C TRP A 33 6.28 -5.76 17.98
N GLU A 34 4.99 -5.93 18.25
CA GLU A 34 3.91 -5.56 17.33
C GLU A 34 3.97 -4.07 16.98
N ALA A 35 4.06 -3.19 17.98
CA ALA A 35 4.19 -1.76 17.78
C ALA A 35 5.45 -1.38 16.98
N ILE A 36 6.58 -2.03 17.24
CA ILE A 36 7.84 -1.81 16.51
C ILE A 36 7.73 -2.31 15.06
N PHE A 37 7.18 -3.50 14.86
CA PHE A 37 6.99 -4.06 13.52
C PHE A 37 6.10 -3.14 12.70
N HIS A 38 4.94 -2.74 13.23
CA HIS A 38 4.05 -1.80 12.58
C HIS A 38 4.77 -0.51 12.17
N ALA A 39 5.55 0.09 13.08
CA ALA A 39 6.27 1.33 12.81
C ALA A 39 7.32 1.18 11.69
N VAL A 40 8.11 0.11 11.69
CA VAL A 40 9.20 -0.11 10.73
C VAL A 40 8.67 -0.48 9.33
N THR A 41 7.49 -1.09 9.26
CA THR A 41 6.89 -1.60 8.01
C THR A 41 5.97 -0.58 7.32
N ARG A 42 5.66 0.57 7.93
CA ARG A 42 4.80 1.60 7.28
C ARG A 42 5.31 2.06 5.90
N CYS A 43 6.61 1.93 5.62
CA CYS A 43 7.17 2.18 4.30
C CYS A 43 6.65 1.25 3.19
N VAL A 44 6.10 0.07 3.53
CA VAL A 44 5.78 -1.01 2.60
C VAL A 44 4.72 -0.58 1.59
N ALA A 45 3.58 -0.05 2.06
CA ALA A 45 2.50 0.39 1.19
C ALA A 45 2.96 1.53 0.27
N ALA A 46 3.70 2.52 0.80
CA ALA A 46 4.27 3.61 0.03
C ALA A 46 5.28 3.13 -1.03
N GLY A 47 6.08 2.11 -0.70
CA GLY A 47 7.02 1.49 -1.64
C GLY A 47 6.32 0.80 -2.81
N PHE A 48 5.25 0.03 -2.54
CA PHE A 48 4.44 -0.57 -3.59
C PHE A 48 3.66 0.48 -4.40
N ALA A 49 3.19 1.54 -3.75
CA ALA A 49 2.56 2.70 -4.41
C ALA A 49 3.52 3.39 -5.39
N TYR A 50 4.79 3.61 -5.00
CA TYR A 50 5.82 4.15 -5.87
C TYR A 50 6.02 3.26 -7.10
N LEU A 51 6.16 1.95 -6.90
CA LEU A 51 6.30 0.97 -7.98
C LEU A 51 5.06 0.89 -8.87
N ALA A 52 3.87 1.17 -8.32
CA ALA A 52 2.64 1.23 -9.08
C ALA A 52 2.60 2.45 -10.02
N VAL A 53 3.09 3.61 -9.56
CA VAL A 53 3.29 4.82 -10.39
C VAL A 53 4.31 4.57 -11.49
N GLU A 54 5.44 3.93 -11.19
CA GLU A 54 6.42 3.50 -12.19
C GLU A 54 5.78 2.57 -13.24
N GLY A 55 4.93 1.63 -12.79
CA GLY A 55 4.14 0.77 -13.67
C GLY A 55 3.18 1.55 -14.57
N PHE A 56 2.52 2.57 -14.04
CA PHE A 56 1.65 3.47 -14.80
C PHE A 56 2.41 4.24 -15.87
N LEU A 57 3.60 4.75 -15.55
CA LEU A 57 4.44 5.52 -16.47
C LEU A 57 4.97 4.64 -17.63
N HIS A 58 5.46 3.45 -17.31
CA HIS A 58 6.23 2.63 -18.26
C HIS A 58 5.43 1.51 -18.94
N THR A 59 4.20 1.22 -18.51
CA THR A 59 3.41 0.16 -19.15
C THR A 59 2.98 0.56 -20.57
N ARG A 60 3.21 -0.34 -21.53
CA ARG A 60 2.73 -0.19 -22.91
C ARG A 60 1.20 -0.30 -22.98
N ASN A 61 0.59 -1.16 -22.16
CA ASN A 61 -0.85 -1.38 -22.14
C ASN A 61 -1.41 -1.12 -20.74
N LEU A 62 -2.00 0.07 -20.56
CA LEU A 62 -2.58 0.50 -19.30
C LEU A 62 -3.85 -0.29 -18.94
N ARG A 63 -4.67 -0.68 -19.93
CA ARG A 63 -5.88 -1.49 -19.69
C ARG A 63 -5.53 -2.85 -19.07
N ARG A 64 -4.58 -3.58 -19.66
CA ARG A 64 -4.09 -4.86 -19.11
C ARG A 64 -3.40 -4.70 -17.75
N TYR A 65 -2.84 -3.54 -17.45
CA TYR A 65 -2.29 -3.27 -16.12
C TYR A 65 -3.40 -3.09 -15.09
N GLN A 66 -4.40 -2.25 -15.38
CA GLN A 66 -5.56 -2.04 -14.50
C GLN A 66 -6.36 -3.33 -14.27
N VAL A 67 -6.61 -4.13 -15.32
CA VAL A 67 -7.30 -5.43 -15.18
C VAL A 67 -6.58 -6.37 -14.21
N ARG A 68 -5.24 -6.37 -14.18
CA ARG A 68 -4.49 -7.19 -13.22
C ARG A 68 -4.62 -6.69 -11.78
N LEU A 69 -4.60 -5.37 -11.57
CA LEU A 69 -4.79 -4.78 -10.23
C LEU A 69 -6.21 -5.00 -9.71
N TRP A 70 -7.22 -4.67 -10.53
CA TRP A 70 -8.63 -4.90 -10.18
C TRP A 70 -8.97 -6.39 -10.04
N GLY A 71 -8.40 -7.24 -10.90
CA GLY A 71 -8.55 -8.69 -10.78
C GLY A 71 -7.99 -9.21 -9.46
N ALA A 72 -6.79 -8.76 -9.07
CA ALA A 72 -6.21 -9.15 -7.78
C ALA A 72 -6.97 -8.57 -6.58
N ALA A 73 -7.51 -7.35 -6.68
CA ALA A 73 -8.40 -6.78 -5.67
C ALA A 73 -9.67 -7.62 -5.49
N ALA A 74 -10.28 -8.06 -6.60
CA ALA A 74 -11.45 -8.93 -6.57
C ALA A 74 -11.12 -10.33 -6.03
N THR A 75 -10.00 -10.92 -6.44
CA THR A 75 -9.53 -12.21 -5.90
C THR A 75 -9.27 -12.13 -4.40
N MET A 76 -8.63 -11.06 -3.93
CA MET A 76 -8.41 -10.83 -2.50
C MET A 76 -9.74 -10.71 -1.75
N ALA A 77 -10.67 -9.89 -2.26
CA ALA A 77 -11.99 -9.72 -1.63
C ALA A 77 -12.78 -11.03 -1.55
N ALA A 78 -12.81 -11.81 -2.63
CA ALA A 78 -13.49 -13.10 -2.68
C ALA A 78 -12.86 -14.13 -1.74
N GLY A 79 -11.53 -14.21 -1.69
CA GLY A 79 -10.82 -15.11 -0.80
C GLY A 79 -10.97 -14.72 0.68
N ASN A 80 -10.92 -13.42 1.00
CA ASN A 80 -11.19 -12.93 2.35
C ASN A 80 -12.63 -13.27 2.77
N TRP A 81 -13.62 -13.03 1.91
CA TRP A 81 -15.02 -13.38 2.18
C TRP A 81 -15.18 -14.88 2.45
N LEU A 82 -14.55 -15.74 1.63
CA LEU A 82 -14.59 -17.18 1.81
C LEU A 82 -13.96 -17.61 3.14
N LEU A 83 -12.73 -17.15 3.43
CA LEU A 83 -12.03 -17.53 4.66
C LEU A 83 -12.73 -16.99 5.91
N ASN A 84 -13.21 -15.75 5.90
CA ASN A 84 -13.98 -15.22 7.03
C ASN A 84 -15.27 -16.00 7.27
N SER A 85 -15.90 -16.50 6.21
CA SER A 85 -17.10 -17.36 6.34
C SER A 85 -16.75 -18.73 6.94
N LEU A 86 -15.63 -19.33 6.53
CA LEU A 86 -15.19 -20.64 7.02
C LEU A 86 -14.59 -20.60 8.43
N LEU A 87 -13.96 -19.47 8.81
CA LEU A 87 -13.23 -19.30 10.06
C LEU A 87 -14.01 -18.45 11.09
N ALA A 88 -15.27 -18.13 10.83
CA ALA A 88 -16.10 -17.27 11.67
C ALA A 88 -16.14 -17.75 13.15
N GLU A 89 -16.30 -19.07 13.36
CA GLU A 89 -16.34 -19.67 14.71
C GLU A 89 -14.98 -19.64 15.43
N ARG A 90 -13.88 -19.45 14.70
CA ARG A 90 -12.51 -19.40 15.24
C ARG A 90 -12.08 -17.99 15.64
N GLY A 91 -12.93 -16.98 15.46
CA GLY A 91 -12.63 -15.58 15.79
C GLY A 91 -11.54 -14.94 14.92
N VAL A 92 -11.23 -15.53 13.76
CA VAL A 92 -10.23 -14.99 12.82
C VAL A 92 -10.93 -14.16 11.75
N HIS A 93 -10.49 -12.92 11.56
CA HIS A 93 -11.05 -12.00 10.56
C HIS A 93 -9.95 -11.34 9.72
N ILE A 94 -10.11 -11.39 8.39
CA ILE A 94 -9.20 -10.82 7.41
C ILE A 94 -9.95 -9.78 6.58
N SER A 95 -9.48 -8.53 6.58
CA SER A 95 -10.08 -7.44 5.79
C SER A 95 -9.13 -6.79 4.80
N ASN A 96 -7.82 -7.08 4.86
CA ASN A 96 -6.80 -6.41 4.06
C ASN A 96 -7.03 -6.59 2.54
N ASN A 97 -6.88 -5.50 1.79
CA ASN A 97 -6.95 -5.48 0.33
C ASN A 97 -6.21 -4.27 -0.28
N ILE A 98 -4.88 -4.22 -0.11
CA ILE A 98 -4.05 -3.15 -0.69
C ILE A 98 -4.17 -3.06 -2.23
N PHE A 99 -4.51 -4.16 -2.91
CA PHE A 99 -4.73 -4.16 -4.36
C PHE A 99 -5.87 -3.24 -4.76
N LEU A 100 -6.93 -3.13 -3.96
CA LEU A 100 -8.03 -2.22 -4.23
C LEU A 100 -7.55 -0.76 -4.20
N THR A 101 -6.77 -0.40 -3.18
CA THR A 101 -6.17 0.94 -3.04
C THR A 101 -5.24 1.27 -4.22
N LEU A 102 -4.38 0.32 -4.61
CA LEU A 102 -3.48 0.49 -5.76
C LEU A 102 -4.25 0.55 -7.10
N ALA A 103 -5.30 -0.26 -7.26
CA ALA A 103 -6.16 -0.25 -8.44
C ALA A 103 -6.87 1.10 -8.58
N LEU A 104 -7.43 1.63 -7.50
CA LEU A 104 -8.03 2.96 -7.45
C LEU A 104 -7.00 4.04 -7.76
N GLY A 105 -5.84 4.03 -7.11
CA GLY A 105 -4.79 5.03 -7.35
C GLY A 105 -4.32 5.07 -8.81
N VAL A 106 -4.12 3.91 -9.43
CA VAL A 106 -3.79 3.83 -10.87
C VAL A 106 -4.95 4.28 -11.75
N SER A 107 -6.20 4.00 -11.36
CA SER A 107 -7.40 4.46 -12.06
C SER A 107 -7.58 5.98 -11.98
N VAL A 108 -7.31 6.58 -10.81
CA VAL A 108 -7.27 8.03 -10.61
C VAL A 108 -6.25 8.67 -11.55
N LEU A 109 -5.02 8.13 -11.62
CA LEU A 109 -4.01 8.63 -12.58
C LEU A 109 -4.47 8.49 -14.03
N ALA A 110 -5.07 7.34 -14.39
CA ALA A 110 -5.57 7.10 -15.75
C ALA A 110 -6.68 8.07 -16.16
N LEU A 111 -7.54 8.47 -15.23
CA LEU A 111 -8.60 9.44 -15.46
C LEU A 111 -8.06 10.88 -15.53
N ALA A 112 -7.27 11.29 -14.53
CA ALA A 112 -6.75 12.65 -14.40
C ALA A 112 -5.71 12.98 -15.49
N PHE A 113 -4.90 12.00 -15.92
CA PHE A 113 -3.80 12.17 -16.87
C PHE A 113 -3.95 11.23 -18.07
N PRO A 114 -4.94 11.48 -18.96
CA PRO A 114 -5.18 10.65 -20.13
C PRO A 114 -4.01 10.73 -21.12
N ARG A 115 -3.68 9.58 -21.75
CA ARG A 115 -2.63 9.48 -22.78
C ARG A 115 -3.07 9.95 -24.17
N GLN A 116 -4.33 10.31 -24.33
CA GLN A 116 -4.93 10.74 -25.60
C GLN A 116 -5.48 12.17 -25.45
N SER A 117 -5.53 12.91 -26.57
CA SER A 117 -6.19 14.21 -26.59
C SER A 117 -7.69 14.04 -26.37
N LEU A 118 -8.29 14.99 -25.64
CA LEU A 118 -9.70 14.97 -25.26
C LEU A 118 -10.25 16.38 -25.35
N THR A 119 -11.55 16.47 -25.63
CA THR A 119 -12.31 17.72 -25.55
C THR A 119 -12.33 18.25 -24.12
N THR A 120 -12.56 19.56 -23.95
CA THR A 120 -12.63 20.20 -22.63
C THR A 120 -13.70 19.56 -21.74
N GLN A 121 -14.87 19.24 -22.30
CA GLN A 121 -15.96 18.57 -21.57
C GLN A 121 -15.54 17.16 -21.11
N ALA A 122 -14.92 16.37 -21.98
CA ALA A 122 -14.44 15.04 -21.61
C ALA A 122 -13.34 15.09 -20.53
N LYS A 123 -12.46 16.09 -20.56
CA LYS A 123 -11.46 16.31 -19.49
C LYS A 123 -12.12 16.60 -18.15
N ARG A 124 -13.12 17.50 -18.12
CA ARG A 124 -13.86 17.85 -16.89
C ARG A 124 -14.56 16.62 -16.28
N LEU A 125 -15.25 15.82 -17.11
CA LEU A 125 -15.92 14.62 -16.64
C LEU A 125 -14.93 13.60 -16.06
N ARG A 126 -13.78 13.41 -16.71
CA ARG A 126 -12.72 12.52 -16.19
C ARG A 126 -12.12 13.02 -14.89
N TRP A 127 -11.93 14.32 -14.74
CA TRP A 127 -11.43 14.90 -13.49
C TRP A 127 -12.45 14.76 -12.35
N ALA A 128 -13.74 14.97 -12.63
CA ALA A 128 -14.80 14.69 -11.66
C ALA A 128 -14.80 13.21 -11.24
N GLY A 129 -14.68 12.29 -12.21
CA GLY A 129 -14.55 10.86 -11.92
C GLY A 129 -13.28 10.51 -11.14
N ALA A 130 -12.14 11.14 -11.44
CA ALA A 130 -10.90 10.97 -10.70
C ALA A 130 -11.04 11.46 -9.25
N GLY A 131 -11.67 12.63 -9.04
CA GLY A 131 -11.96 13.18 -7.72
C GLY A 131 -12.88 12.26 -6.92
N LEU A 132 -13.95 11.75 -7.53
CA LEU A 132 -14.85 10.80 -6.88
C LEU A 132 -14.13 9.51 -6.48
N LEU A 133 -13.38 8.88 -7.39
CA LEU A 133 -12.63 7.67 -7.08
C LEU A 133 -11.55 7.91 -6.01
N PHE A 134 -10.93 9.09 -6.03
CA PHE A 134 -9.97 9.47 -5.00
C PHE A 134 -10.64 9.58 -3.63
N LEU A 135 -11.78 10.26 -3.53
CA LEU A 135 -12.54 10.38 -2.27
C LEU A 135 -13.05 9.03 -1.76
N VAL A 136 -13.64 8.22 -2.64
CA VAL A 136 -14.08 6.85 -2.33
C VAL A 136 -12.91 6.02 -1.82
N GLY A 137 -11.77 6.06 -2.52
CA GLY A 137 -10.58 5.33 -2.11
C GLY A 137 -9.99 5.84 -0.78
N LEU A 138 -10.00 7.15 -0.55
CA LEU A 138 -9.49 7.76 0.66
C LEU A 138 -10.21 7.25 1.90
N LEU A 139 -11.53 7.04 1.80
CA LEU A 139 -12.42 6.70 2.91
C LEU A 139 -12.65 5.19 3.09
N LEU A 140 -12.64 4.43 1.99
CA LEU A 140 -13.13 3.04 1.99
C LEU A 140 -12.05 1.99 1.71
N THR A 141 -10.78 2.39 1.58
CA THR A 141 -9.71 1.43 1.27
C THR A 141 -8.55 1.46 2.25
N GLU A 142 -7.91 0.30 2.39
CA GLU A 142 -6.76 0.09 3.26
C GLU A 142 -5.62 1.05 2.90
N GLY A 143 -5.19 1.84 3.89
CA GLY A 143 -4.13 2.84 3.70
C GLY A 143 -4.48 3.94 2.71
N GLY A 144 -5.77 4.17 2.39
CA GLY A 144 -6.21 5.15 1.39
C GLY A 144 -5.68 6.56 1.65
N MET A 145 -5.71 7.00 2.93
CA MET A 145 -5.17 8.29 3.40
C MET A 145 -3.67 8.48 3.15
N VAL A 146 -2.92 7.39 3.06
CA VAL A 146 -1.48 7.42 2.79
C VAL A 146 -1.22 7.22 1.30
N VAL A 147 -1.69 6.10 0.76
CA VAL A 147 -1.32 5.57 -0.55
C VAL A 147 -1.82 6.46 -1.68
N LEU A 148 -3.06 6.96 -1.61
CA LEU A 148 -3.62 7.75 -2.72
C LEU A 148 -2.96 9.13 -2.84
N PRO A 149 -2.82 9.94 -1.76
CA PRO A 149 -2.03 11.16 -1.82
C PRO A 149 -0.58 10.89 -2.23
N PHE A 150 0.02 9.81 -1.71
CA PHE A 150 1.38 9.42 -2.08
C PHE A 150 1.51 9.16 -3.59
N ILE A 151 0.59 8.42 -4.21
CA ILE A 151 0.57 8.15 -5.66
C ILE A 151 0.50 9.47 -6.46
N LEU A 152 -0.39 10.39 -6.07
CA LEU A 152 -0.54 11.68 -6.75
C LEU A 152 0.72 12.54 -6.62
N ILE A 153 1.26 12.68 -5.40
CA ILE A 153 2.51 13.43 -5.15
C ILE A 153 3.66 12.82 -5.97
N THR A 154 3.79 11.49 -5.96
CA THR A 154 4.83 10.78 -6.71
C THR A 154 4.75 11.09 -8.20
N TYR A 155 3.56 11.01 -8.79
CA TYR A 155 3.36 11.21 -10.22
C TYR A 155 3.55 12.67 -10.63
N CYS A 156 2.92 13.61 -9.92
CA CYS A 156 2.96 15.04 -10.23
C CYS A 156 4.35 15.64 -10.03
N CYS A 157 5.08 15.18 -9.01
CA CYS A 157 6.41 15.70 -8.67
C CYS A 157 7.56 14.80 -9.15
N ARG A 158 7.32 13.86 -10.07
CA ARG A 158 8.33 12.90 -10.56
C ARG A 158 9.62 13.53 -11.10
N GLN A 159 9.53 14.73 -11.67
CA GLN A 159 10.69 15.48 -12.19
C GLN A 159 11.36 16.37 -11.14
N ARG A 160 10.72 16.60 -9.99
CA ARG A 160 11.17 17.52 -8.93
C ARG A 160 11.28 16.76 -7.60
N GLN A 161 12.34 15.97 -7.45
CA GLN A 161 12.51 15.07 -6.30
C GLN A 161 12.53 15.81 -4.96
N GLY A 162 13.12 17.00 -4.90
CA GLY A 162 13.11 17.84 -3.69
C GLY A 162 11.69 18.23 -3.26
N LEU A 163 10.88 18.72 -4.20
CA LEU A 163 9.48 19.05 -3.95
C LEU A 163 8.67 17.82 -3.57
N ARG A 164 8.88 16.68 -4.25
CA ARG A 164 8.22 15.41 -3.92
C ARG A 164 8.48 15.01 -2.46
N ASN A 165 9.75 15.04 -2.03
CA ASN A 165 10.13 14.67 -0.68
C ASN A 165 9.58 15.68 0.35
N LEU A 166 9.57 16.98 0.03
CA LEU A 166 8.94 18.00 0.87
C LEU A 166 7.44 17.74 1.05
N LEU A 167 6.73 17.39 -0.01
CA LEU A 167 5.30 17.07 0.06
C LEU A 167 5.04 15.76 0.81
N TYR A 168 5.91 14.76 0.72
CA TYR A 168 5.82 13.59 1.59
C TYR A 168 6.01 13.96 3.06
N LEU A 169 6.96 14.85 3.40
CA LEU A 169 7.14 15.35 4.77
C LEU A 169 5.89 16.10 5.25
N GLY A 170 5.30 16.94 4.40
CA GLY A 170 4.04 17.62 4.71
C GLY A 170 2.89 16.65 4.96
N LEU A 171 2.74 15.62 4.12
CA LEU A 171 1.73 14.57 4.33
C LEU A 171 2.00 13.78 5.62
N ALA A 172 3.26 13.43 5.90
CA ALA A 172 3.64 12.75 7.13
C ALA A 172 3.32 13.61 8.36
N LEU A 173 3.58 14.91 8.32
CA LEU A 173 3.22 15.83 9.41
C LEU A 173 1.71 15.91 9.62
N ILE A 174 0.92 16.00 8.54
CA ILE A 174 -0.56 15.98 8.63
C ILE A 174 -1.03 14.68 9.29
N LEU A 175 -0.57 13.53 8.81
CA LEU A 175 -0.94 12.24 9.39
C LEU A 175 -0.48 12.10 10.84
N PHE A 176 0.70 12.62 11.19
CA PHE A 176 1.19 12.65 12.57
C PHE A 176 0.25 13.46 13.45
N THR A 177 -0.14 14.67 13.03
CA THR A 177 -1.06 15.51 13.80
C THR A 177 -2.45 14.89 13.97
N LEU A 178 -2.92 14.13 12.99
CA LEU A 178 -4.19 13.40 13.07
C LEU A 178 -4.11 12.16 13.97
N SER A 179 -2.93 11.56 14.09
CA SER A 179 -2.71 10.32 14.86
C SER A 179 -2.23 10.57 16.29
N TYR A 180 -1.67 11.75 16.57
CA TYR A 180 -1.13 12.10 17.87
C TYR A 180 -2.25 12.40 18.86
N SER A 181 -2.21 11.74 20.00
CA SER A 181 -3.09 11.98 21.15
C SER A 181 -2.29 11.73 22.43
N THR A 182 -2.57 12.49 23.48
CA THR A 182 -1.93 12.32 24.79
C THR A 182 -2.76 11.39 25.66
N TYR A 183 -2.10 10.46 26.34
CA TYR A 183 -2.71 9.50 27.26
C TYR A 183 -2.16 9.71 28.69
N ASP A 184 -2.73 8.99 29.66
CA ASP A 184 -2.44 9.16 31.09
C ASP A 184 -0.95 8.96 31.42
N SER A 185 -0.26 8.10 30.68
CA SER A 185 1.18 7.89 30.80
C SER A 185 1.93 8.16 29.49
N TRP A 186 3.21 8.53 29.60
CA TRP A 186 4.06 8.73 28.43
C TRP A 186 4.30 7.40 27.68
N GLN A 187 4.33 6.27 28.38
CA GLN A 187 4.49 4.94 27.79
C GLN A 187 3.28 4.55 26.94
N GLU A 188 2.07 4.80 27.44
CA GLU A 188 0.84 4.56 26.70
C GLU A 188 0.75 5.50 25.49
N THR A 189 1.11 6.77 25.67
CA THR A 189 1.19 7.75 24.58
C THR A 189 2.13 7.26 23.47
N LEU A 190 3.33 6.78 23.81
CA LEU A 190 4.27 6.24 22.82
C LEU A 190 3.75 4.96 22.16
N THR A 191 3.13 4.07 22.92
CA THR A 191 2.59 2.80 22.39
C THR A 191 1.48 3.09 21.38
N MET A 192 0.55 3.98 21.71
CA MET A 192 -0.54 4.40 20.83
C MET A 192 -0.04 5.16 19.61
N LEU A 193 1.04 5.94 19.74
CA LEU A 193 1.68 6.62 18.60
C LEU A 193 2.37 5.64 17.63
N LEU A 194 2.98 4.57 18.15
CA LEU A 194 3.58 3.51 17.33
C LEU A 194 2.50 2.61 16.68
N TYR A 195 1.38 2.39 17.37
CA TYR A 195 0.23 1.71 16.81
C TYR A 195 -0.41 2.53 15.67
N ASN A 196 -0.68 3.81 15.90
CA ASN A 196 -1.21 4.75 14.90
C ASN A 196 -0.10 5.41 14.07
N SER A 197 0.78 4.60 13.50
CA SER A 197 2.04 5.09 12.94
C SER A 197 2.01 5.40 11.45
N ASP A 198 0.85 5.55 10.80
CA ASP A 198 0.74 5.73 9.34
C ASP A 198 1.63 6.86 8.76
N TRP A 199 1.91 7.90 9.55
CA TRP A 199 2.85 8.97 9.21
C TRP A 199 4.30 8.49 8.97
N LEU A 200 4.70 7.34 9.53
CA LEU A 200 5.98 6.69 9.30
C LEU A 200 6.13 6.10 7.90
N PHE A 201 5.12 6.21 7.01
CA PHE A 201 5.30 5.88 5.58
C PHE A 201 6.51 6.60 4.97
N ILE A 202 6.89 7.75 5.52
CA ILE A 202 8.07 8.54 5.12
C ILE A 202 9.38 7.75 5.18
N SER A 203 9.44 6.69 6.00
CA SER A 203 10.57 5.74 6.06
C SER A 203 10.81 4.99 4.75
N VAL A 204 9.93 5.14 3.75
CA VAL A 204 10.18 4.69 2.37
C VAL A 204 11.33 5.44 1.69
N LEU A 205 11.67 6.65 2.13
CA LEU A 205 12.70 7.49 1.49
C LEU A 205 14.08 6.82 1.42
N PRO A 206 14.64 6.24 2.50
CA PRO A 206 15.84 5.41 2.43
C PRO A 206 15.77 4.29 1.39
N ILE A 207 14.63 3.58 1.29
CA ILE A 207 14.44 2.49 0.33
C ILE A 207 14.47 3.04 -1.11
N LEU A 208 13.80 4.17 -1.36
CA LEU A 208 13.83 4.84 -2.67
C LEU A 208 15.22 5.39 -3.02
N ALA A 209 16.02 5.79 -2.03
CA ALA A 209 17.41 6.22 -2.27
C ALA A 209 18.31 5.07 -2.76
N LEU A 210 17.98 3.82 -2.40
CA LEU A 210 18.67 2.63 -2.89
C LEU A 210 18.20 2.19 -4.28
N TYR A 211 17.03 2.64 -4.74
CA TYR A 211 16.43 2.25 -6.02
C TYR A 211 17.17 2.89 -7.22
N ASN A 212 17.56 2.06 -8.19
CA ASN A 212 18.33 2.46 -9.36
C ASN A 212 17.49 2.82 -10.60
N GLY A 213 16.15 2.74 -10.51
CA GLY A 213 15.26 3.04 -11.64
C GLY A 213 15.12 1.91 -12.68
N GLN A 214 15.85 0.81 -12.52
CA GLN A 214 15.80 -0.31 -13.46
C GLN A 214 14.74 -1.33 -13.04
N ARG A 215 14.07 -1.92 -14.02
CA ARG A 215 12.99 -2.89 -13.80
C ARG A 215 13.47 -4.25 -13.24
N GLY A 216 14.72 -4.63 -13.48
CA GLY A 216 15.24 -5.97 -13.18
C GLY A 216 14.79 -7.03 -14.21
N LYS A 217 14.96 -8.31 -13.86
CA LYS A 217 14.63 -9.48 -14.71
C LYS A 217 13.16 -9.51 -15.13
N GLN A 218 12.88 -9.76 -16.40
CA GLN A 218 11.53 -9.73 -16.97
C GLN A 218 10.92 -11.13 -17.18
N SER A 219 10.83 -11.94 -16.12
CA SER A 219 10.15 -13.25 -16.18
C SER A 219 8.69 -13.16 -15.74
N ALA A 220 7.91 -14.19 -16.05
CA ALA A 220 6.54 -14.34 -15.54
C ALA A 220 6.50 -14.35 -14.01
N PHE A 221 7.49 -15.02 -13.39
CA PHE A 221 7.65 -15.06 -11.93
C PHE A 221 7.71 -13.66 -11.31
N HIS A 222 8.65 -12.81 -11.74
CA HIS A 222 8.79 -11.45 -11.19
C HIS A 222 7.56 -10.56 -11.43
N ARG A 223 6.80 -10.86 -12.50
CA ARG A 223 5.59 -10.11 -12.86
C ARG A 223 4.41 -10.44 -11.95
N TYR A 224 4.23 -11.71 -11.63
CA TYR A 224 3.08 -12.20 -10.86
C TYR A 224 3.39 -12.45 -9.38
N PHE A 225 4.66 -12.43 -8.98
CA PHE A 225 5.10 -12.66 -7.60
C PHE A 225 4.23 -11.94 -6.57
N PHE A 226 4.11 -10.61 -6.69
CA PHE A 226 3.35 -9.83 -5.70
C PHE A 226 1.85 -10.15 -5.72
N TYR A 227 1.28 -10.39 -6.90
CA TYR A 227 -0.14 -10.73 -7.09
C TYR A 227 -0.51 -12.05 -6.41
N VAL A 228 0.43 -12.97 -6.28
CA VAL A 228 0.25 -14.28 -5.64
C VAL A 228 0.68 -14.23 -4.17
N PHE A 229 1.82 -13.61 -3.89
CA PHE A 229 2.40 -13.52 -2.55
C PHE A 229 1.47 -12.78 -1.58
N TYR A 230 0.91 -11.63 -1.98
CA TYR A 230 0.12 -10.80 -1.07
C TYR A 230 -1.13 -11.52 -0.54
N PRO A 231 -1.99 -12.14 -1.37
CA PRO A 231 -3.13 -12.86 -0.83
C PRO A 231 -2.70 -14.10 -0.03
N LEU A 232 -1.74 -14.87 -0.56
CA LEU A 232 -1.35 -16.13 0.06
C LEU A 232 -0.74 -15.96 1.45
N HIS A 233 0.16 -15.00 1.68
CA HIS A 233 0.78 -14.87 3.01
C HIS A 233 -0.23 -14.48 4.08
N LEU A 234 -1.21 -13.61 3.77
CA LEU A 234 -2.29 -13.25 4.69
C LEU A 234 -3.23 -14.42 4.97
N TRP A 235 -3.62 -15.16 3.92
CA TRP A 235 -4.48 -16.33 4.07
C TRP A 235 -3.78 -17.45 4.85
N LEU A 236 -2.48 -17.67 4.63
CA LEU A 236 -1.71 -18.63 5.41
C LEU A 236 -1.62 -18.24 6.89
N LEU A 237 -1.36 -16.96 7.19
CA LEU A 237 -1.34 -16.46 8.57
C LEU A 237 -2.71 -16.66 9.24
N ALA A 238 -3.81 -16.38 8.55
CA ALA A 238 -5.15 -16.61 9.08
C ALA A 238 -5.45 -18.08 9.34
N LEU A 239 -5.02 -18.99 8.48
CA LEU A 239 -5.17 -20.44 8.69
C LEU A 239 -4.34 -20.91 9.90
N VAL A 240 -3.12 -20.39 10.06
CA VAL A 240 -2.29 -20.66 11.25
C VAL A 240 -2.96 -20.12 12.52
N ALA A 241 -3.46 -18.88 12.48
CA ALA A 241 -4.20 -18.28 13.59
C ALA A 241 -5.41 -19.13 13.99
N ALA A 242 -6.19 -19.60 13.02
CA ALA A 242 -7.36 -20.44 13.26
C ALA A 242 -6.99 -21.82 13.83
N GLY A 243 -5.85 -22.39 13.42
CA GLY A 243 -5.35 -23.65 13.96
C GLY A 243 -4.84 -23.55 15.40
N LEU A 244 -4.40 -22.35 15.82
CA LEU A 244 -3.95 -22.07 17.18
C LEU A 244 -5.07 -21.57 18.11
N ALA A 245 -6.16 -21.07 17.54
CA ALA A 245 -7.38 -20.71 18.27
C ALA A 245 -8.03 -21.98 18.86
N LYS A 246 -7.86 -22.16 20.17
CA LYS A 246 -8.47 -23.25 20.94
C LYS A 246 -9.98 -23.09 21.03
#